data_AF-A0A940J1K9-F1
#
_entry.id   AF-A0A940J1K9-F1
#
_cell.length_a   1.000
_cell.length_b   1.000
_cell.length_c   1.000
_cell.angle_alpha   90.00
_cell.angle_beta   90.00
_cell.angle_gamma   90.00
#
_symmetry.space_group_name_H-M   'P 1'
#
loop_
_entity.id
_entity.type
_entity.pdbx_description
1 polymer ?
#
loop_
_entity_poly.entity_id
_entity_poly.type
_entity_poly.pdbx_seq_one_letter_code
_entity_poly.pdbx_strand_id
1 'polypeptide(L)'
;MAEFDSADRLLAAARSLRTAGFRGLQAYAPFDVPGLAEVLQSKPRGIAFACLLGSLAGGFGGFFMQWWAVARSYPVDIGGRPANSWPMFVPVCFSLAVLGGAFFTLAAMLWRARLPKLYHPIFDAPDFARAARDRFFVVVRSDDAAFEATRVRQALDALRPLAISEVTA
;
A
#
# COMPACT_ATOMS: atom_id res chain seq x y z
N MET A 1 -6.35 21.33 -4.61
CA MET A 1 -5.45 20.82 -3.55
C MET A 1 -5.04 21.97 -2.66
N ALA A 2 -4.67 21.70 -1.41
CA ALA A 2 -4.18 22.70 -0.48
C ALA A 2 -2.87 22.24 0.19
N GLU A 3 -1.93 23.17 0.34
CA GLU A 3 -0.61 22.98 0.91
C GLU A 3 -0.54 23.45 2.38
N PHE A 4 0.15 22.68 3.22
CA PHE A 4 0.39 22.97 4.63
C PHE A 4 1.88 22.78 5.01
N ASP A 5 2.30 23.50 6.05
CA ASP A 5 3.64 23.46 6.65
C ASP A 5 3.81 22.37 7.72
N SER A 6 2.72 21.88 8.31
CA SER A 6 2.75 20.95 9.45
C SER A 6 1.79 19.77 9.28
N ALA A 7 2.22 18.61 9.77
CA ALA A 7 1.43 17.38 9.83
C ALA A 7 0.14 17.56 10.67
N ASP A 8 0.20 18.33 11.76
CA ASP A 8 -0.97 18.56 12.62
C ASP A 8 -2.05 19.36 11.90
N ARG A 9 -1.63 20.34 11.09
CA ARG A 9 -2.54 21.13 10.25
C ARG A 9 -3.16 20.27 9.16
N LEU A 10 -2.37 19.39 8.53
CA LEU A 10 -2.89 18.42 7.57
C LEU A 10 -3.96 17.52 8.20
N LEU A 11 -3.70 16.98 9.39
CA LEU A 11 -4.64 16.10 10.09
C LEU A 11 -5.93 16.83 10.46
N ALA A 12 -5.82 18.05 10.99
CA ALA A 12 -6.98 18.89 11.31
C ALA A 12 -7.79 19.24 10.05
N ALA A 13 -7.10 19.59 8.95
CA ALA A 13 -7.72 19.86 7.66
C ALA A 13 -8.46 18.62 7.12
N ALA A 14 -7.82 17.45 7.13
CA ALA A 14 -8.44 16.20 6.69
C ALA A 14 -9.70 15.86 7.50
N ARG A 15 -9.66 16.07 8.83
CA ARG A 15 -10.83 15.88 9.72
C ARG A 15 -11.96 16.84 9.39
N SER A 16 -11.65 18.12 9.24
CA SER A 16 -12.63 19.15 8.89
C SER A 16 -13.31 18.87 7.55
N LEU A 17 -12.53 18.55 6.52
CA LEU A 17 -13.05 18.18 5.20
C LEU A 17 -13.91 16.91 5.27
N ARG A 18 -13.53 15.95 6.11
CA ARG A 18 -14.33 14.73 6.32
C ARG A 18 -15.67 15.05 6.97
N THR A 19 -15.68 15.90 8.00
CA THR A 19 -16.92 16.35 8.67
C THR A 19 -17.79 17.20 7.75
N ALA A 20 -17.19 17.93 6.80
CA ALA A 20 -17.90 18.69 5.77
C ALA A 20 -18.57 17.80 4.70
N GLY A 21 -18.35 16.48 4.74
CA GLY A 21 -19.01 15.49 3.89
C GLY A 21 -18.16 14.97 2.73
N PHE A 22 -16.92 15.44 2.56
CA PHE A 22 -16.04 14.98 1.49
C PHE A 22 -15.51 13.57 1.79
N ARG A 23 -15.78 12.62 0.90
CA ARG A 23 -15.37 11.22 0.99
C ARG A 23 -14.15 10.90 0.13
N GLY A 24 -13.99 11.57 -1.00
CA GLY A 24 -12.90 11.41 -1.97
C GLY A 24 -11.63 12.16 -1.59
N LEU A 25 -11.20 12.05 -0.32
CA LEU A 25 -10.01 12.74 0.19
C LEU A 25 -8.76 11.89 -0.05
N GLN A 26 -7.69 12.55 -0.48
CA GLN A 26 -6.33 12.01 -0.51
C GLN A 26 -5.40 12.99 0.20
N ALA A 27 -4.42 12.46 0.93
CA ALA A 27 -3.39 13.27 1.55
C ALA A 27 -2.01 12.76 1.14
N TYR A 28 -1.08 13.69 0.97
CA TYR A 28 0.31 13.41 0.63
C TYR A 28 1.18 14.03 1.71
N ALA A 29 2.03 13.22 2.32
CA ALA A 29 2.94 13.61 3.38
C ALA A 29 4.30 12.93 3.15
N PRO A 30 5.41 13.57 3.53
CA PRO A 30 6.75 13.00 3.38
C PRO A 30 7.01 11.81 4.31
N PHE A 31 6.22 11.67 5.37
CA PHE A 31 6.30 10.59 6.34
C PHE A 31 4.90 10.19 6.82
N ASP A 32 4.82 9.07 7.56
CA ASP A 32 3.55 8.59 8.12
C ASP A 32 3.05 9.51 9.23
N VAL A 33 1.85 10.06 9.05
CA VAL A 33 1.22 10.96 10.02
C VAL A 33 0.22 10.14 10.85
N PRO A 34 0.46 9.96 12.16
CA PRO A 34 -0.44 9.18 13.01
C PRO A 34 -1.89 9.68 12.95
N GLY A 35 -2.83 8.76 12.76
CA GLY A 35 -4.26 9.06 12.68
C GLY A 35 -4.75 9.57 11.33
N LEU A 36 -3.88 9.93 10.38
CA LEU A 36 -4.29 10.35 9.04
C LEU A 36 -4.99 9.22 8.28
N ALA A 37 -4.46 8.00 8.38
CA ALA A 37 -5.04 6.81 7.76
C ALA A 37 -6.45 6.49 8.27
N GLU A 38 -6.72 6.76 9.55
CA GLU A 38 -8.04 6.56 10.16
C GLU A 38 -9.05 7.58 9.64
N VAL A 39 -8.64 8.85 9.53
CA VAL A 39 -9.47 9.95 8.99
C VAL A 39 -9.79 9.71 7.52
N LEU A 40 -8.82 9.27 6.73
CA LEU A 40 -9.00 8.91 5.32
C LEU A 40 -9.74 7.57 5.14
N GLN A 41 -9.95 6.80 6.21
CA GLN A 41 -10.51 5.45 6.21
C GLN A 41 -9.78 4.51 5.24
N SER A 42 -8.48 4.70 5.06
CA SER A 42 -7.64 3.85 4.22
C SER A 42 -7.37 2.53 4.95
N LYS A 43 -8.27 1.56 4.81
CA LYS A 43 -8.07 0.21 5.38
C LYS A 43 -7.20 -0.63 4.42
N PRO A 44 -6.02 -1.12 4.86
CA PRO A 44 -5.24 -2.08 4.08
C PRO A 44 -5.97 -3.43 4.08
N ARG A 45 -6.92 -3.59 3.15
CA ARG A 45 -7.64 -4.86 2.99
C ARG A 45 -6.80 -5.81 2.14
N GLY A 46 -6.80 -7.11 2.42
CA GLY A 46 -6.35 -8.15 1.49
C GLY A 46 -4.83 -8.37 1.31
N ILE A 47 -3.94 -7.47 1.75
CA ILE A 47 -2.48 -7.70 1.64
C ILE A 47 -2.05 -8.90 2.50
N ALA A 48 -2.54 -8.97 3.74
CA ALA A 48 -2.28 -10.11 4.62
C ALA A 48 -2.80 -11.45 4.04
N PHE A 49 -3.94 -11.41 3.35
CA PHE A 49 -4.49 -12.60 2.70
C PHE A 49 -3.64 -13.05 1.51
N ALA A 50 -3.14 -12.10 0.71
CA ALA A 50 -2.18 -12.42 -0.36
C ALA A 50 -0.88 -13.03 0.19
N CYS A 51 -0.35 -12.48 1.29
CA CYS A 51 0.82 -13.04 1.98
C CYS A 51 0.58 -14.48 2.45
N LEU A 52 -0.59 -14.75 3.02
CA LEU A 52 -0.98 -16.09 3.47
C LEU A 52 -1.02 -17.07 2.29
N LEU A 53 -1.70 -16.70 1.20
CA LEU A 53 -1.77 -17.53 0.00
C LEU A 53 -0.39 -17.80 -0.62
N GLY A 54 0.46 -16.77 -0.72
CA GLY A 54 1.82 -16.91 -1.23
C GLY A 54 2.69 -17.80 -0.34
N SER A 55 2.56 -17.67 0.98
CA SER A 55 3.29 -18.51 1.95
C SER A 55 2.86 -19.97 1.86
N LEU A 56 1.56 -20.24 1.76
CA LEU A 56 1.03 -21.60 1.61
C LEU A 56 1.49 -22.20 0.27
N ALA A 57 1.36 -21.46 -0.83
CA ALA A 57 1.80 -21.92 -2.15
C ALA A 57 3.32 -22.22 -2.16
N GLY A 58 4.14 -21.35 -1.55
CA GLY A 58 5.58 -21.55 -1.44
C GLY A 58 5.96 -22.74 -0.56
N GLY A 59 5.33 -22.89 0.60
CA GLY A 59 5.59 -23.99 1.52
C GLY A 59 5.16 -25.35 0.97
N PHE A 60 3.93 -25.45 0.45
CA PHE A 60 3.42 -26.68 -0.17
C PHE A 60 4.15 -27.00 -1.47
N GLY A 61 4.45 -25.99 -2.30
CA GLY A 61 5.23 -26.15 -3.52
C GLY A 61 6.65 -26.65 -3.23
N GLY A 62 7.29 -26.11 -2.19
CA GLY A 62 8.60 -26.57 -1.73
C GLY A 62 8.60 -28.02 -1.25
N PHE A 63 7.63 -28.38 -0.42
CA PHE A 63 7.47 -29.75 0.05
C PHE A 63 7.22 -30.72 -1.12
N PHE A 64 6.32 -30.36 -2.03
CA PHE A 64 6.00 -31.16 -3.22
C PHE A 64 7.23 -31.35 -4.11
N MET A 65 8.00 -30.28 -4.36
CA MET A 65 9.23 -30.32 -5.15
C MET A 65 10.25 -31.29 -4.54
N GLN A 66 10.48 -31.21 -3.23
CA GLN A 66 11.46 -32.07 -2.54
C GLN A 66 11.00 -33.53 -2.50
N TRP A 67 9.73 -33.76 -2.18
CA TRP A 67 9.15 -35.10 -2.19
C TRP A 67 9.24 -35.73 -3.58
N TRP A 68 8.89 -34.97 -4.62
CA TRP A 68 8.98 -35.44 -6.00
C TRP A 68 10.41 -35.79 -6.40
N ALA A 69 11.38 -34.93 -6.06
CA ALA A 69 12.78 -35.14 -6.39
C ALA A 69 13.35 -36.43 -5.73
N VAL A 70 13.16 -36.58 -4.42
CA VAL A 70 13.78 -37.66 -3.64
C VAL A 70 13.01 -38.98 -3.72
N ALA A 71 11.67 -38.94 -3.74
CA ALA A 71 10.87 -40.16 -3.71
C ALA A 71 10.55 -40.72 -5.10
N ARG A 72 10.50 -39.86 -6.14
CA ARG A 72 10.00 -40.28 -7.46
C ARG A 72 11.01 -40.08 -8.59
N SER A 73 11.64 -38.91 -8.69
CA SER A 73 12.48 -38.58 -9.84
C SER A 73 13.83 -39.28 -9.80
N TYR A 74 14.54 -39.20 -8.67
CA TYR A 74 15.87 -39.79 -8.54
C TYR A 74 16.13 -40.18 -7.07
N PRO A 75 15.70 -41.38 -6.65
CA PRO A 75 15.93 -41.85 -5.29
C PRO A 75 17.42 -42.17 -5.08
N VAL A 76 18.07 -41.40 -4.21
CA VAL A 76 19.46 -41.62 -3.79
C VAL A 76 19.45 -42.05 -2.34
N ASP A 77 20.17 -43.12 -2.02
CA ASP A 77 20.43 -43.51 -0.64
C ASP A 77 21.49 -42.58 -0.04
N ILE A 78 21.06 -41.70 0.87
CA ILE A 78 21.93 -40.77 1.59
C ILE A 78 21.89 -41.16 3.06
N GLY A 79 22.88 -41.93 3.50
CA GLY A 79 23.07 -42.30 4.90
C GLY A 79 22.01 -43.27 5.45
N GLY A 80 21.39 -44.11 4.61
CA GLY A 80 20.43 -45.14 5.03
C GLY A 80 19.09 -44.59 5.52
N ARG A 81 18.80 -43.31 5.25
CA ARG A 81 17.58 -42.64 5.71
C ARG A 81 16.39 -42.97 4.79
N PRO A 82 15.16 -43.04 5.33
CA PRO A 82 13.97 -43.18 4.50
C PRO A 82 13.89 -42.03 3.47
N ALA A 83 13.54 -42.36 2.23
CA ALA A 83 13.39 -41.38 1.15
C ALA A 83 12.36 -40.28 1.46
N ASN A 84 11.43 -40.53 2.40
CA ASN A 84 10.42 -39.59 2.87
C ASN A 84 10.75 -38.97 4.24
N SER A 85 12.02 -38.63 4.49
CA SER A 85 12.44 -37.97 5.73
C SER A 85 11.95 -36.51 5.81
N TRP A 86 10.66 -36.34 6.11
CA TRP A 86 9.98 -35.04 6.18
C TRP A 86 10.66 -34.00 7.08
N PRO A 87 11.36 -34.33 8.19
CA PRO A 87 12.04 -33.32 9.01
C PRO A 87 13.18 -32.63 8.25
N MET A 88 13.81 -33.30 7.28
CA MET A 88 14.88 -32.72 6.46
C MET A 88 14.35 -31.69 5.46
N PHE A 89 13.08 -31.76 5.11
CA PHE A 89 12.44 -30.85 4.15
C PHE A 89 12.04 -29.52 4.80
N VAL A 90 11.82 -29.52 6.12
CA VAL A 90 11.31 -28.36 6.88
C VAL A 90 12.12 -27.08 6.64
N PRO A 91 13.47 -27.05 6.68
CA PRO A 91 14.22 -25.81 6.48
C PRO A 91 13.98 -25.18 5.10
N VAL A 92 13.92 -26.00 4.05
CA VAL A 92 13.70 -25.52 2.67
C VAL A 92 12.25 -25.11 2.47
N CYS A 93 11.29 -25.89 2.96
CA CYS A 93 9.87 -25.53 2.94
C CYS A 93 9.61 -24.19 3.63
N PHE A 94 10.25 -23.96 4.78
CA PHE A 94 10.17 -22.69 5.50
C PHE A 94 10.72 -21.54 4.68
N SER A 95 11.92 -21.69 4.10
CA SER A 95 12.51 -20.65 3.24
C SER A 95 11.63 -20.32 2.04
N LEU A 96 11.05 -21.33 1.38
CA LEU A 96 10.17 -21.14 0.23
C LEU A 96 8.80 -20.55 0.63
N ALA A 97 8.28 -20.88 1.81
CA ALA A 97 7.08 -20.22 2.35
C ALA A 97 7.33 -18.74 2.59
N VAL A 98 8.44 -18.38 3.26
CA VAL A 98 8.79 -16.96 3.49
C VAL A 98 9.00 -16.22 2.17
N LEU A 99 9.71 -16.83 1.21
CA LEU A 99 9.94 -16.26 -0.11
C LEU A 99 8.63 -16.04 -0.89
N GLY A 100 7.75 -17.05 -0.92
CA GLY A 100 6.44 -16.97 -1.57
C GLY A 100 5.55 -15.89 -0.95
N GLY A 101 5.52 -15.81 0.38
CA GLY A 101 4.82 -14.76 1.11
C GLY A 101 5.32 -13.36 0.76
N ALA A 102 6.64 -13.16 0.70
CA ALA A 102 7.25 -11.89 0.35
C ALA A 102 6.88 -11.44 -1.08
N PHE A 103 6.99 -12.33 -2.07
CA PHE A 103 6.63 -12.00 -3.46
C PHE A 103 5.15 -11.66 -3.63
N PHE A 104 4.24 -12.44 -3.03
CA PHE A 104 2.82 -12.17 -3.12
C PHE A 104 2.42 -10.89 -2.37
N THR A 105 3.07 -10.60 -1.24
CA THR A 105 2.87 -9.35 -0.50
C THR A 105 3.28 -8.16 -1.34
N LEU A 106 4.46 -8.21 -1.97
CA LEU A 106 4.95 -7.16 -2.86
C LEU A 106 4.02 -6.97 -4.05
N ALA A 107 3.64 -8.06 -4.74
CA ALA A 107 2.73 -8.01 -5.87
C ALA A 107 1.36 -7.42 -5.48
N ALA A 108 0.80 -7.83 -4.34
CA ALA A 108 -0.46 -7.29 -3.84
C ALA A 108 -0.35 -5.81 -3.46
N MET A 109 0.75 -5.39 -2.85
CA MET A 109 1.01 -3.98 -2.54
C MET A 109 1.05 -3.15 -3.82
N LEU A 110 1.83 -3.57 -4.82
CA LEU A 110 1.94 -2.87 -6.10
C LEU A 110 0.58 -2.76 -6.81
N TRP A 111 -0.14 -3.87 -6.92
CA TRP A 111 -1.47 -3.90 -7.53
C TRP A 111 -2.45 -2.96 -6.83
N ARG A 112 -2.50 -2.99 -5.49
CA ARG A 112 -3.45 -2.18 -4.71
C ARG A 112 -3.09 -0.71 -4.69
N ALA A 113 -1.80 -0.39 -4.67
CA ALA A 113 -1.30 0.97 -4.84
C ALA A 113 -1.47 1.49 -6.28
N ARG A 114 -1.91 0.63 -7.22
CA ARG A 114 -2.01 0.91 -8.66
C ARG A 114 -0.67 1.31 -9.26
N LEU A 115 0.39 0.67 -8.79
CA LEU A 115 1.73 0.76 -9.35
C LEU A 115 1.95 -0.40 -10.33
N PRO A 116 2.63 -0.21 -11.48
CA PRO A 116 3.37 0.98 -11.89
C PRO A 116 2.48 2.03 -12.58
N LYS A 117 2.32 3.19 -11.95
CA LYS A 117 1.71 4.38 -12.55
C LYS A 117 2.78 5.46 -12.64
N LEU A 118 3.42 5.55 -13.80
CA LEU A 118 4.55 6.45 -14.04
C LEU A 118 4.14 7.93 -14.07
N TYR A 119 2.89 8.21 -14.43
CA TYR A 119 2.35 9.57 -14.45
C TYR A 119 1.02 9.65 -13.69
N HIS A 120 0.90 10.67 -12.85
CA HIS A 120 -0.30 11.05 -12.13
C HIS A 120 -0.51 12.56 -12.30
N PRO A 121 -1.71 13.05 -12.64
CA PRO A 121 -1.95 14.49 -12.90
C PRO A 121 -1.51 15.43 -11.76
N ILE A 122 -1.49 14.91 -10.53
CA ILE A 122 -1.02 15.64 -9.34
C ILE A 122 0.44 16.10 -9.42
N PHE A 123 1.27 15.47 -10.25
CA PHE A 123 2.68 15.85 -10.41
C PHE A 123 2.85 17.18 -11.14
N ASP A 124 1.85 17.63 -11.92
CA ASP A 124 1.89 18.92 -12.62
C ASP A 124 1.53 20.10 -11.70
N ALA A 125 1.13 19.81 -10.47
CA ALA A 125 0.74 20.82 -9.53
C ALA A 125 1.97 21.58 -8.99
N PRO A 126 1.89 22.92 -8.84
CA PRO A 126 3.00 23.71 -8.34
C PRO A 126 3.40 23.22 -6.94
N ASP A 127 4.72 23.18 -6.69
CA ASP A 127 5.34 22.77 -5.44
C ASP A 127 5.03 21.33 -4.96
N PHE A 128 4.36 20.50 -5.75
CA PHE A 128 4.08 19.11 -5.35
C PHE A 128 5.35 18.27 -5.13
N ALA A 129 6.47 18.61 -5.78
CA ALA A 129 7.77 17.98 -5.51
C ALA A 129 8.21 18.13 -4.03
N ARG A 130 7.70 19.13 -3.31
CA ARG A 130 7.95 19.35 -1.88
C ARG A 130 7.15 18.38 -0.99
N ALA A 131 6.16 17.66 -1.54
CA ALA A 131 5.40 16.63 -0.81
C ALA A 131 6.28 15.49 -0.30
N ALA A 132 7.39 15.22 -1.00
CA ALA A 132 8.38 14.23 -0.61
C ALA A 132 9.50 14.79 0.28
N ARG A 133 9.49 16.09 0.59
CA ARG A 133 10.56 16.77 1.35
C ARG A 133 10.06 17.34 2.67
N ASP A 134 9.22 18.36 2.61
CA ASP A 134 8.90 19.24 3.75
C ASP A 134 7.46 19.77 3.76
N ARG A 135 6.63 19.45 2.76
CA ARG A 135 5.27 19.97 2.63
C ARG A 135 4.20 18.88 2.69
N PHE A 136 3.02 19.27 3.16
CA PHE A 136 1.88 18.40 3.34
C PHE A 136 0.74 18.86 2.44
N PHE A 137 0.11 17.94 1.73
CA PHE A 137 -0.94 18.28 0.78
C PHE A 137 -2.22 17.50 1.07
N VAL A 138 -3.37 18.18 0.96
CA VAL A 138 -4.68 17.54 0.92
C VAL A 138 -5.33 17.78 -0.44
N VAL A 139 -5.93 16.73 -0.99
CA VAL A 139 -6.59 16.73 -2.29
C VAL A 139 -8.00 16.22 -2.10
N VAL A 140 -8.96 17.01 -2.55
CA VAL A 140 -10.33 16.56 -2.77
C VAL A 140 -10.43 16.13 -4.22
N ARG A 141 -10.78 14.87 -4.47
CA ARG A 141 -10.94 14.38 -5.83
C ARG A 141 -12.24 14.89 -6.44
N SER A 142 -12.21 15.15 -7.75
CA SER A 142 -13.36 15.59 -8.53
C SER A 142 -14.43 14.53 -8.74
N ASP A 143 -14.12 13.25 -8.49
CA ASP A 143 -15.05 12.13 -8.62
C ASP A 143 -15.90 11.86 -7.37
N ASP A 144 -15.78 12.71 -6.34
CA ASP A 144 -16.64 12.64 -5.15
C ASP A 144 -18.05 13.17 -5.46
N ALA A 145 -19.07 12.47 -4.97
CA ALA A 145 -20.47 12.89 -5.15
C ALA A 145 -20.79 14.24 -4.50
N ALA A 146 -20.02 14.62 -3.47
CA ALA A 146 -20.13 15.92 -2.80
C ALA A 146 -19.23 17.00 -3.42
N PHE A 147 -18.54 16.70 -4.54
CA PHE A 147 -17.61 17.64 -5.16
C PHE A 147 -18.35 18.77 -5.86
N GLU A 148 -18.11 19.98 -5.40
CA GLU A 148 -18.51 21.22 -6.06
C GLU A 148 -17.34 22.20 -5.95
N ALA A 149 -16.84 22.69 -7.08
CA ALA A 149 -15.58 23.46 -7.13
C ALA A 149 -15.60 24.67 -6.17
N THR A 150 -16.69 25.43 -6.16
CA THR A 150 -16.86 26.59 -5.28
C THR A 150 -16.85 26.20 -3.80
N ARG A 151 -17.60 25.15 -3.44
CA ARG A 151 -17.70 24.65 -2.07
C ARG A 151 -16.37 24.09 -1.57
N VAL A 152 -15.67 23.34 -2.41
CA VAL A 152 -14.35 22.79 -2.09
C VAL A 152 -13.36 23.93 -1.89
N ARG A 153 -13.36 24.93 -2.78
CA ARG A 153 -12.46 26.08 -2.66
C ARG A 153 -12.71 26.88 -1.38
N GLN A 154 -13.97 27.15 -1.05
CA GLN A 154 -14.33 27.80 0.22
C GLN A 154 -13.93 26.98 1.44
N ALA A 155 -14.16 25.66 1.40
CA ALA A 155 -13.78 24.77 2.48
C ALA A 155 -12.26 24.69 2.66
N LEU A 156 -11.48 24.71 1.57
CA LEU A 156 -10.03 24.76 1.62
C LEU A 156 -9.52 26.11 2.13
N ASP A 157 -10.12 27.21 1.69
CA ASP A 157 -9.73 28.56 2.09
C ASP A 157 -9.95 28.81 3.59
N ALA A 158 -11.06 28.28 4.13
CA ALA A 158 -11.36 28.32 5.57
C ALA A 158 -10.28 27.65 6.45
N LEU A 159 -9.48 26.73 5.89
CA LEU A 159 -8.42 26.01 6.59
C LEU A 159 -7.10 26.79 6.65
N ARG A 160 -7.03 27.99 6.04
CA ARG A 160 -5.84 28.85 5.95
C ARG A 160 -4.58 28.10 5.46
N PRO A 161 -4.63 27.48 4.27
CA PRO A 161 -3.47 26.80 3.70
C PRO A 161 -2.41 27.80 3.24
N LEU A 162 -1.19 27.32 2.99
CA LEU A 162 -0.12 28.13 2.40
C LEU A 162 -0.44 28.51 0.95
N ALA A 163 -0.97 27.55 0.19
CA ALA A 163 -1.36 27.71 -1.18
C ALA A 163 -2.53 26.79 -1.52
N ILE A 164 -3.38 27.24 -2.44
CA ILE A 164 -4.44 26.44 -3.06
C ILE A 164 -4.15 26.40 -4.55
N SER A 165 -4.11 25.20 -5.11
CA SER A 165 -3.93 25.01 -6.55
C SER A 165 -4.97 24.03 -7.08
N GLU A 166 -5.46 24.33 -8.27
CA GLU A 166 -6.38 23.46 -9.00
C GLU A 166 -5.55 22.65 -9.98
N VAL A 167 -5.72 21.33 -9.93
CA VAL A 167 -5.01 20.39 -10.79
C VAL A 167 -6.03 19.85 -11.77
N THR A 168 -5.83 20.11 -13.05
CA THR A 168 -6.68 19.57 -14.11
C THR A 168 -6.40 18.07 -14.22
N ALA A 169 -7.47 17.27 -14.29
CA ALA A 169 -7.39 15.81 -14.36
C ALA A 169 -7.02 15.30 -15.75
#